data_AF-A0AAV3QM34-F1
#
_entry.id   AF-A0AAV3QM34-F1
#
_cell.length_a   1.000
_cell.length_b   1.000
_cell.length_c   1.000
_cell.angle_alpha   90.00
_cell.angle_beta   90.00
_cell.angle_gamma   90.00
#
_symmetry.space_group_name_H-M   'P 1'
#
loop_
_entity.id
_entity.type
_entity.pdbx_description
1 polymer ?
#
loop_
_entity_poly.entity_id
_entity_poly.type
_entity_poly.pdbx_seq_one_letter_code
_entity_poly.pdbx_strand_id
1 'polypeptide(L)'
;MAEDFSRTQNQLKLSNEEVLQKYVATEFECFSKEISAERSIPVPEEDLLAIHYLNIEQKFAFDLILNDALSGKLGAYFVDSPGGTGKSFLYKVLLAHIRSKGYIALIVASSGIVASNFLGGRTSHSRFKIPIEGGTNVKSLLSFQTSEADLIRASKIIIWDKAPIEDKSIIEALNYLLQDLCENKLMFGGKLVVFGGDFRQVLPVVPKGSRKEQVEASIVSCTLWDHFIKLKLMDDMRAKDDPGFINFLIRIGNGEEPTNAKGEVQIPRPMIVPYTSIEESLEVPIAHVYLEMSMFETDPFEMMKQTTLRPKNDLGQSSYSRQVNNRSFKLSLTRFMRE
;
A
#
# COMPACT_ATOMS: atom_id res chain seq x y z
N MET A 1 -58.28 39.70 26.15
CA MET A 1 -56.87 40.13 26.31
C MET A 1 -56.01 39.08 27.01
N ALA A 2 -56.45 38.43 28.11
CA ALA A 2 -55.63 37.42 28.79
C ALA A 2 -55.46 36.09 28.00
N GLU A 3 -56.47 35.66 27.24
CA GLU A 3 -56.41 34.41 26.46
C GLU A 3 -55.48 34.49 25.24
N ASP A 4 -55.41 35.64 24.57
CA ASP A 4 -54.50 35.85 23.44
C ASP A 4 -53.04 35.80 23.88
N PHE A 5 -52.70 36.41 25.02
CA PHE A 5 -51.33 36.43 25.53
C PHE A 5 -50.82 35.02 25.90
N SER A 6 -51.69 34.17 26.45
CA SER A 6 -51.36 32.78 26.76
C SER A 6 -51.17 31.94 25.49
N ARG A 7 -51.93 32.21 24.42
CA ARG A 7 -51.75 31.53 23.12
C ARG A 7 -50.44 31.93 22.46
N THR A 8 -50.06 33.20 22.49
CA THR A 8 -48.80 33.66 21.90
C THR A 8 -47.59 33.10 22.66
N GLN A 9 -47.64 33.05 23.99
CA GLN A 9 -46.56 32.46 24.80
C GLN A 9 -46.41 30.94 24.60
N ASN A 10 -47.52 30.21 24.43
CA ASN A 10 -47.47 28.79 24.12
C ASN A 10 -46.95 28.53 22.69
N GLN A 11 -47.31 29.35 21.71
CA GLN A 11 -46.75 29.26 20.35
C GLN A 11 -45.26 29.57 20.31
N LEU A 12 -44.79 30.57 21.07
CA LEU A 12 -43.36 30.89 21.21
C LEU A 12 -42.57 29.79 21.93
N LYS A 13 -43.16 29.12 22.91
CA LYS A 13 -42.54 27.94 23.56
C LYS A 13 -42.45 26.75 22.62
N LEU A 14 -43.54 26.44 21.90
CA LEU A 14 -43.58 25.37 20.90
C LEU A 14 -42.56 25.62 19.78
N SER A 15 -42.45 26.86 19.26
CA SER A 15 -41.44 27.19 18.25
C SER A 15 -40.01 27.09 18.76
N ASN A 16 -39.77 27.44 20.03
CA ASN A 16 -38.45 27.34 20.64
C ASN A 16 -38.06 25.89 20.94
N GLU A 17 -39.00 25.03 21.35
CA GLU A 17 -38.78 23.59 21.50
C GLU A 17 -38.54 22.90 20.15
N GLU A 18 -39.26 23.29 19.09
CA GLU A 18 -39.01 22.80 17.72
C GLU A 18 -37.64 23.25 17.18
N VAL A 19 -37.23 24.49 17.49
CA VAL A 19 -35.89 25.00 17.15
C VAL A 19 -34.83 24.26 17.96
N LEU A 20 -35.01 24.07 19.27
CA LEU A 20 -34.12 23.27 20.11
C LEU A 20 -34.05 21.81 19.67
N GLN A 21 -35.16 21.20 19.27
CA GLN A 21 -35.16 19.85 18.69
C GLN A 21 -34.46 19.82 17.32
N LYS A 22 -34.57 20.87 16.50
CA LYS A 22 -33.78 21.02 15.27
C LYS A 22 -32.29 21.17 15.57
N TYR A 23 -31.91 21.92 16.61
CA TYR A 23 -30.52 22.13 17.06
C TYR A 23 -29.92 20.87 17.73
N VAL A 24 -30.73 20.10 18.46
CA VAL A 24 -30.32 18.81 19.07
C VAL A 24 -30.30 17.70 18.01
N ALA A 25 -31.18 17.74 17.00
CA ALA A 25 -31.14 16.83 15.85
C ALA A 25 -29.94 17.07 14.93
N THR A 26 -29.31 18.25 14.97
CA THR A 26 -28.07 18.55 14.24
C THR A 26 -26.80 17.95 14.86
N GLU A 27 -26.87 17.24 16.01
CA GLU A 27 -25.70 16.56 16.61
C GLU A 27 -25.81 15.03 16.71
N PHE A 28 -26.89 14.42 16.21
CA PHE A 28 -26.90 12.99 15.90
C PHE A 28 -26.71 12.80 14.39
N GLU A 29 -25.50 13.07 13.88
CA GLU A 29 -25.10 12.47 12.61
C GLU A 29 -25.14 10.95 12.78
N CYS A 30 -26.21 10.31 12.29
CA CYS A 30 -26.27 8.86 12.15
C CYS A 30 -25.26 8.46 11.08
N PHE A 31 -24.00 8.37 11.48
CA PHE A 31 -22.92 7.97 10.60
C PHE A 31 -23.19 6.58 10.06
N SER A 32 -22.89 6.37 8.78
CA SER A 32 -22.92 5.04 8.21
C SER A 32 -22.03 4.09 9.03
N LYS A 33 -22.37 2.80 9.07
CA LYS A 33 -21.61 1.78 9.82
C LYS A 33 -20.11 1.83 9.48
N GLU A 34 -19.78 2.05 8.21
CA GLU A 34 -18.41 2.12 7.71
C GLU A 34 -17.67 3.38 8.21
N ILE A 35 -18.33 4.54 8.27
CA ILE A 35 -17.76 5.76 8.86
C ILE A 35 -17.48 5.57 10.35
N SER A 36 -18.44 5.01 11.09
CA SER A 36 -18.28 4.73 12.51
C SER A 36 -17.13 3.76 12.77
N ALA A 37 -17.02 2.69 11.96
CA ALA A 37 -15.94 1.72 12.06
C ALA A 37 -14.56 2.37 11.77
N GLU A 38 -14.45 3.18 10.72
CA GLU A 38 -13.17 3.81 10.35
C GLU A 38 -12.74 4.88 11.38
N ARG A 39 -13.69 5.64 11.95
CA ARG A 39 -13.40 6.59 13.05
C ARG A 39 -13.04 5.92 14.37
N SER A 40 -13.45 4.66 14.57
CA SER A 40 -13.14 3.88 15.76
C SER A 40 -11.75 3.23 15.70
N ILE A 41 -11.02 3.37 14.58
CA ILE A 41 -9.66 2.86 14.47
C ILE A 41 -8.77 3.60 15.50
N PRO A 42 -8.08 2.88 16.39
CA PRO A 42 -7.21 3.51 17.38
C PRO A 42 -6.08 4.25 16.67
N VAL A 43 -5.69 5.38 17.24
CA VAL A 43 -4.51 6.14 16.83
C VAL A 43 -3.42 5.87 17.88
N PRO A 44 -2.43 5.01 17.60
CA PRO A 44 -1.37 4.73 18.54
C PRO A 44 -0.58 6.01 18.86
N GLU A 45 -0.30 6.25 20.14
CA GLU A 45 0.49 7.41 20.56
C GLU A 45 1.90 7.40 19.94
N GLU A 46 2.48 6.21 19.78
CA GLU A 46 3.75 6.01 19.08
C GLU A 46 3.74 6.56 17.64
N ASP A 47 2.64 6.40 16.89
CA ASP A 47 2.53 6.90 15.52
C ASP A 47 2.35 8.43 15.47
N LEU A 48 1.83 9.05 16.54
CA LEU A 48 1.78 10.51 16.69
C LEU A 48 3.16 11.08 17.01
N LEU A 49 3.87 10.46 17.96
CA LEU A 49 5.22 10.88 18.35
C LEU A 49 6.27 10.59 17.27
N ALA A 50 5.98 9.65 16.36
CA ALA A 50 6.81 9.29 15.23
C ALA A 50 7.19 10.46 14.31
N ILE A 51 6.44 11.57 14.32
CA ILE A 51 6.76 12.79 13.56
C ILE A 51 8.16 13.34 13.87
N HIS A 52 8.65 13.16 15.09
CA HIS A 52 9.97 13.63 15.53
C HIS A 52 11.13 12.78 14.98
N TYR A 53 10.83 11.62 14.42
CA TYR A 53 11.82 10.69 13.86
C TYR A 53 11.84 10.69 12.33
N LEU A 54 10.99 11.51 11.69
CA LEU A 54 11.02 11.69 10.23
C LEU A 54 12.34 12.34 9.82
N ASN A 55 12.96 11.80 8.77
CA ASN A 55 14.09 12.49 8.13
C ASN A 55 13.61 13.74 7.37
N ILE A 56 14.54 14.53 6.83
CA ILE A 56 14.23 15.83 6.21
C ILE A 56 13.25 15.66 5.03
N GLU A 57 13.46 14.67 4.17
CA GLU A 57 12.65 14.42 2.98
C GLU A 57 11.23 13.94 3.34
N GLN A 58 11.14 13.03 4.31
CA GLN A 58 9.88 12.54 4.84
C GLN A 58 9.11 13.65 5.56
N LYS A 59 9.81 14.50 6.32
CA LYS A 59 9.21 15.64 7.03
C LYS A 59 8.65 16.66 6.05
N PHE A 60 9.39 16.97 4.99
CA PHE A 60 8.91 17.82 3.90
C PHE A 60 7.66 17.24 3.24
N ALA A 61 7.69 15.95 2.87
CA ALA A 61 6.54 15.27 2.29
C ALA A 61 5.32 15.26 3.24
N PHE A 62 5.57 14.97 4.52
CA PHE A 62 4.56 14.96 5.58
C PHE A 62 3.89 16.33 5.71
N ASP A 63 4.67 17.39 5.89
CA ASP A 63 4.15 18.74 6.13
C ASP A 63 3.34 19.23 4.92
N LEU A 64 3.83 18.98 3.70
CA LEU A 64 3.13 19.35 2.48
C LEU A 64 1.79 18.62 2.32
N ILE A 65 1.79 17.28 2.45
CA ILE A 65 0.58 16.47 2.28
C ILE A 65 -0.41 16.75 3.40
N LEU A 66 0.05 16.88 4.65
CA LEU A 66 -0.82 17.16 5.79
C LEU A 66 -1.47 18.54 5.65
N ASN A 67 -0.71 19.56 5.26
CA ASN A 67 -1.25 20.90 5.06
C ASN A 67 -2.35 20.89 3.98
N ASP A 68 -2.05 20.31 2.81
CA ASP A 68 -3.01 20.18 1.71
C ASP A 68 -4.26 19.39 2.12
N ALA A 69 -4.07 18.29 2.88
CA ALA A 69 -5.18 17.51 3.40
C ALA A 69 -6.06 18.37 4.30
N LEU A 70 -5.50 19.12 5.25
CA LEU A 70 -6.28 19.89 6.22
C LEU A 70 -6.92 21.15 5.61
N SER A 71 -6.22 21.82 4.70
CA SER A 71 -6.75 22.99 3.99
C SER A 71 -7.84 22.64 2.97
N GLY A 72 -8.09 21.34 2.73
CA GLY A 72 -9.04 20.88 1.71
C GLY A 72 -8.55 21.16 0.29
N LYS A 73 -7.23 21.21 0.09
CA LYS A 73 -6.65 21.33 -1.25
C LYS A 73 -6.78 20.00 -1.97
N LEU A 74 -7.16 20.07 -3.24
CA LEU A 74 -7.39 18.91 -4.10
C LEU A 74 -6.11 18.60 -4.88
N GLY A 75 -5.90 17.35 -5.25
CA GLY A 75 -4.77 16.96 -6.08
C GLY A 75 -4.32 15.52 -5.87
N ALA A 76 -3.26 15.15 -6.58
CA ALA A 76 -2.64 13.85 -6.41
C ALA A 76 -1.13 13.97 -6.26
N TYR A 77 -0.59 13.14 -5.36
CA TYR A 77 0.83 13.01 -5.11
C TYR A 77 1.30 11.62 -5.53
N PHE A 78 2.57 11.53 -5.94
CA PHE A 78 3.28 10.27 -6.03
C PHE A 78 4.57 10.36 -5.20
N VAL A 79 4.69 9.48 -4.21
CA VAL A 79 5.91 9.32 -3.39
C VAL A 79 6.76 8.20 -3.98
N ASP A 80 7.80 8.59 -4.72
CA ASP A 80 8.84 7.70 -5.24
C ASP A 80 9.86 7.42 -4.14
N SER A 81 9.96 6.16 -3.73
CA SER A 81 10.73 5.75 -2.56
C SER A 81 11.39 4.40 -2.83
N PRO A 82 12.71 4.34 -3.07
CA PRO A 82 13.47 3.09 -3.06
C PRO A 82 13.19 2.28 -1.80
N GLY A 83 13.33 0.96 -1.89
CA GLY A 83 13.28 0.07 -0.73
C GLY A 83 14.17 0.58 0.41
N GLY A 84 13.65 0.59 1.65
CA GLY A 84 14.41 1.00 2.84
C GLY A 84 14.22 2.45 3.28
N THR A 85 13.68 3.33 2.44
CA THR A 85 13.53 4.78 2.72
C THR A 85 12.37 5.18 3.66
N GLY A 86 11.71 4.21 4.30
CA GLY A 86 10.70 4.49 5.33
C GLY A 86 9.34 5.02 4.85
N LYS A 87 8.96 4.83 3.57
CA LYS A 87 7.63 5.28 3.07
C LYS A 87 6.43 4.79 3.91
N SER A 88 6.43 3.53 4.34
CA SER A 88 5.34 3.01 5.17
C SER A 88 5.32 3.66 6.56
N PHE A 89 6.47 4.07 7.09
CA PHE A 89 6.58 4.86 8.32
C PHE A 89 5.94 6.24 8.12
N LEU A 90 6.30 6.96 7.05
CA LEU A 90 5.66 8.23 6.67
C LEU A 90 4.12 8.13 6.60
N TYR A 91 3.59 7.07 5.98
CA TYR A 91 2.14 6.87 5.87
C TYR A 91 1.46 6.63 7.22
N LYS A 92 2.09 5.89 8.14
CA LYS A 92 1.56 5.73 9.50
C LYS A 92 1.45 7.07 10.23
N VAL A 93 2.49 7.90 10.15
CA VAL A 93 2.48 9.23 10.78
C VAL A 93 1.40 10.13 10.17
N LEU A 94 1.24 10.14 8.84
CA LEU A 94 0.18 10.88 8.15
C LEU A 94 -1.22 10.43 8.59
N LEU A 95 -1.47 9.13 8.61
CA LEU A 95 -2.75 8.56 9.04
C LEU A 95 -3.06 8.94 10.48
N ALA A 96 -2.10 8.79 11.38
CA ALA A 96 -2.28 9.10 12.80
C ALA A 96 -2.63 10.57 13.02
N HIS A 97 -1.91 11.50 12.37
CA HIS A 97 -2.17 12.94 12.53
C HIS A 97 -3.53 13.35 11.97
N ILE A 98 -3.96 12.80 10.84
CA ILE A 98 -5.26 13.13 10.25
C ILE A 98 -6.40 12.52 11.09
N ARG A 99 -6.26 11.26 11.50
CA ARG A 99 -7.26 10.56 12.33
C ARG A 99 -7.40 11.16 13.73
N SER A 100 -6.30 11.63 14.34
CA SER A 100 -6.33 12.31 15.65
C SER A 100 -7.20 13.58 15.67
N LYS A 101 -7.43 14.18 14.49
CA LYS A 101 -8.31 15.35 14.30
C LYS A 101 -9.77 14.96 14.00
N GLY A 102 -10.12 13.68 14.07
CA GLY A 102 -11.46 13.16 13.78
C GLY A 102 -11.78 13.02 12.28
N TYR A 103 -10.81 13.27 11.39
CA TYR A 103 -10.99 13.11 9.96
C TYR A 103 -10.79 11.66 9.52
N ILE A 104 -11.45 11.29 8.41
CA ILE A 104 -11.30 9.97 7.79
C ILE A 104 -10.11 10.01 6.83
N ALA A 105 -9.11 9.18 7.12
CA ALA A 105 -7.98 8.92 6.25
C ALA A 105 -7.97 7.45 5.85
N LEU A 106 -8.11 7.18 4.56
CA LEU A 106 -8.17 5.81 4.03
C LEU A 106 -6.78 5.42 3.55
N ILE A 107 -6.33 4.22 3.92
CA ILE A 107 -5.16 3.59 3.32
C ILE A 107 -5.55 2.33 2.56
N VAL A 108 -5.06 2.26 1.33
CA VAL A 108 -5.22 1.13 0.43
C VAL A 108 -3.86 0.62 -0.03
N ALA A 109 -3.80 -0.65 -0.40
CA ALA A 109 -2.62 -1.23 -1.00
C ALA A 109 -2.98 -2.17 -2.14
N SER A 110 -2.00 -2.45 -3.00
CA SER A 110 -2.19 -3.35 -4.15
C SER A 110 -2.25 -4.83 -3.74
N SER A 111 -1.73 -5.20 -2.56
CA SER A 111 -1.78 -6.58 -2.05
C SER A 111 -2.26 -6.64 -0.60
N GLY A 112 -2.84 -7.79 -0.23
CA GLY A 112 -3.35 -8.01 1.13
C GLY A 112 -2.27 -7.93 2.22
N ILE A 113 -1.08 -8.46 1.95
CA ILE A 113 0.06 -8.42 2.89
C ILE A 113 0.52 -6.99 3.15
N VAL A 114 0.49 -6.13 2.13
CA VAL A 114 0.86 -4.73 2.30
C VAL A 114 -0.24 -3.98 3.04
N ALA A 115 -1.51 -4.28 2.75
CA ALA A 115 -2.65 -3.69 3.45
C ALA A 115 -2.63 -4.03 4.95
N SER A 116 -2.27 -5.26 5.33
CA SER A 116 -2.21 -5.69 6.74
C SER A 116 -1.15 -4.96 7.57
N ASN A 117 -0.21 -4.24 6.95
CA ASN A 117 0.77 -3.43 7.67
C ASN A 117 0.17 -2.14 8.28
N PHE A 118 -1.09 -1.83 7.95
CA PHE A 118 -1.76 -0.61 8.37
C PHE A 118 -3.09 -0.90 9.06
N LEU A 119 -3.36 -0.20 10.17
CA LEU A 119 -4.65 -0.25 10.85
C LEU A 119 -5.75 0.35 9.95
N GLY A 120 -6.78 -0.45 9.66
CA GLY A 120 -7.83 -0.12 8.68
C GLY A 120 -7.40 -0.27 7.21
N GLY A 121 -6.21 -0.81 6.96
CA GLY A 121 -5.72 -1.05 5.60
C GLY A 121 -6.57 -2.08 4.87
N ARG A 122 -6.87 -1.77 3.60
CA ARG A 122 -7.61 -2.67 2.70
C ARG A 122 -6.92 -2.73 1.34
N THR A 123 -7.20 -3.77 0.56
CA THR A 123 -6.74 -3.75 -0.83
C THR A 123 -7.53 -2.73 -1.65
N SER A 124 -6.91 -2.15 -2.67
CA SER A 124 -7.54 -1.29 -3.69
C SER A 124 -8.85 -1.89 -4.20
N HIS A 125 -8.78 -3.14 -4.64
CA HIS A 125 -9.89 -3.96 -5.12
C HIS A 125 -11.04 -4.06 -4.09
N SER A 126 -10.72 -4.37 -2.83
CA SER A 126 -11.76 -4.52 -1.80
C SER A 126 -12.38 -3.20 -1.34
N ARG A 127 -11.60 -2.12 -1.28
CA ARG A 127 -12.07 -0.79 -0.84
C ARG A 127 -12.96 -0.15 -1.89
N PHE A 128 -12.57 -0.24 -3.16
CA PHE A 128 -13.26 0.42 -4.28
C PHE A 128 -14.16 -0.51 -5.07
N LYS A 129 -14.28 -1.79 -4.67
CA LYS A 129 -15.05 -2.82 -5.40
C LYS A 129 -14.62 -2.91 -6.87
N ILE A 130 -13.32 -2.77 -7.13
CA ILE A 130 -12.75 -2.95 -8.46
C ILE A 130 -12.51 -4.45 -8.67
N PRO A 131 -13.01 -5.07 -9.75
CA PRO A 131 -12.76 -6.47 -10.06
C PRO A 131 -11.27 -6.78 -10.24
N ILE A 132 -10.83 -7.94 -9.74
CA ILE A 132 -9.43 -8.42 -9.87
C ILE A 132 -9.16 -8.89 -11.30
N GLU A 133 -10.13 -9.55 -11.93
CA GLU A 133 -10.05 -9.96 -13.33
C GLU A 133 -10.43 -8.78 -14.23
N GLY A 134 -9.45 -7.91 -14.48
CA GLY A 134 -9.61 -6.73 -15.33
C GLY A 134 -9.16 -6.97 -16.77
N GLY A 135 -9.99 -6.57 -17.73
CA GLY A 135 -9.63 -6.38 -19.13
C GLY A 135 -9.60 -4.90 -19.49
N THR A 136 -9.64 -4.57 -20.79
CA THR A 136 -9.83 -3.19 -21.24
C THR A 136 -11.18 -2.66 -20.73
N ASN A 137 -11.20 -1.47 -20.08
CA ASN A 137 -12.35 -0.85 -19.40
C ASN A 137 -12.72 -1.41 -18.01
N VAL A 138 -11.75 -1.47 -17.12
CA VAL A 138 -11.99 -1.71 -15.69
C VAL A 138 -12.96 -0.67 -15.13
N LYS A 139 -14.01 -1.11 -14.43
CA LYS A 139 -14.97 -0.25 -13.74
C LYS A 139 -15.22 -0.78 -12.33
N SER A 140 -15.44 0.13 -11.40
CA SER A 140 -15.88 -0.20 -10.05
C SER A 140 -17.32 -0.72 -10.05
N LEU A 141 -17.58 -1.72 -9.21
CA LEU A 141 -18.92 -2.26 -8.92
C LEU A 141 -19.54 -1.63 -7.67
N LEU A 142 -18.97 -0.53 -7.16
CA LEU A 142 -19.46 0.14 -5.96
C LEU A 142 -20.80 0.82 -6.24
N SER A 143 -21.84 0.44 -5.49
CA SER A 143 -23.11 1.15 -5.50
C SER A 143 -23.02 2.44 -4.68
N PHE A 144 -23.56 3.53 -5.23
CA PHE A 144 -23.43 4.88 -4.66
C PHE A 144 -24.31 5.11 -3.42
N GLN A 145 -25.25 4.21 -3.14
CA GLN A 145 -26.17 4.28 -2.00
C GLN A 145 -25.73 3.35 -0.86
N THR A 146 -24.44 3.02 -0.79
CA THR A 146 -23.87 2.11 0.22
C THR A 146 -23.10 2.86 1.30
N SER A 147 -22.97 2.25 2.47
CA SER A 147 -22.15 2.80 3.56
C SER A 147 -20.69 2.99 3.17
N GLU A 148 -20.15 2.13 2.31
CA GLU A 148 -18.79 2.22 1.78
C GLU A 148 -18.62 3.43 0.85
N ALA A 149 -19.63 3.72 0.03
CA ALA A 149 -19.67 4.93 -0.78
C ALA A 149 -19.67 6.19 0.10
N ASP A 150 -20.45 6.22 1.17
CA ASP A 150 -20.45 7.33 2.13
C ASP A 150 -19.11 7.51 2.82
N LEU A 151 -18.45 6.41 3.19
CA LEU A 151 -17.11 6.45 3.76
C LEU A 151 -16.09 7.09 2.80
N ILE A 152 -16.12 6.70 1.52
CA ILE A 152 -15.21 7.25 0.52
C ILE A 152 -15.52 8.74 0.29
N ARG A 153 -16.80 9.14 0.25
CA ARG A 153 -17.21 10.56 0.17
C ARG A 153 -16.76 11.36 1.38
N ALA A 154 -16.81 10.78 2.57
CA ALA A 154 -16.40 11.46 3.80
C ALA A 154 -14.87 11.50 3.99
N SER A 155 -14.11 10.71 3.22
CA SER A 155 -12.65 10.69 3.31
C SER A 155 -12.01 12.03 2.93
N LYS A 156 -11.03 12.43 3.74
CA LYS A 156 -10.22 13.63 3.52
C LYS A 156 -9.02 13.33 2.62
N ILE A 157 -8.46 12.13 2.76
CA ILE A 157 -7.31 11.64 2.02
C ILE A 157 -7.44 10.15 1.72
N ILE A 158 -6.92 9.73 0.57
CA ILE A 158 -6.75 8.33 0.19
C ILE A 158 -5.26 8.09 -0.09
N ILE A 159 -4.62 7.22 0.68
CA ILE A 159 -3.22 6.84 0.50
C ILE A 159 -3.17 5.44 -0.15
N TRP A 160 -2.42 5.28 -1.23
CA TRP A 160 -2.27 4.03 -1.95
C TRP A 160 -0.80 3.56 -1.97
N ASP A 161 -0.51 2.48 -1.23
CA ASP A 161 0.82 1.85 -1.20
C ASP A 161 0.97 0.76 -2.29
N LYS A 162 2.18 0.64 -2.84
CA LYS A 162 2.58 -0.26 -3.94
C LYS A 162 1.84 0.01 -5.25
N ALA A 163 1.51 1.27 -5.50
CA ALA A 163 0.84 1.69 -6.73
C ALA A 163 1.55 1.27 -8.04
N PRO A 164 2.91 1.25 -8.15
CA PRO A 164 3.59 0.85 -9.39
C PRO A 164 3.34 -0.60 -9.86
N ILE A 165 2.88 -1.47 -8.96
CA ILE A 165 2.59 -2.88 -9.28
C ILE A 165 1.21 -3.03 -9.95
N GLU A 166 0.33 -2.02 -9.82
CA GLU A 166 -1.02 -2.06 -10.37
C GLU A 166 -1.05 -1.63 -11.82
N ASP A 167 -1.95 -2.24 -12.58
CA ASP A 167 -2.25 -1.78 -13.94
C ASP A 167 -2.90 -0.38 -13.88
N LYS A 168 -2.48 0.51 -14.77
CA LYS A 168 -2.95 1.89 -14.85
C LYS A 168 -4.46 1.99 -15.01
N SER A 169 -5.10 1.00 -15.64
CA SER A 169 -6.56 0.98 -15.82
C SER A 169 -7.31 0.96 -14.50
N ILE A 170 -6.72 0.41 -13.44
CA ILE A 170 -7.29 0.42 -12.08
C ILE A 170 -7.23 1.83 -11.49
N ILE A 171 -6.15 2.56 -11.75
CA ILE A 171 -5.96 3.95 -11.30
C ILE A 171 -6.93 4.87 -12.05
N GLU A 172 -7.09 4.67 -13.35
CA GLU A 172 -8.07 5.39 -14.18
C GLU A 172 -9.50 5.06 -13.74
N ALA A 173 -9.79 3.80 -13.43
CA ALA A 173 -11.07 3.38 -12.88
C ALA A 173 -11.37 4.04 -11.53
N LEU A 174 -10.36 4.20 -10.65
CA LEU A 174 -10.51 4.96 -9.41
C LEU A 174 -10.85 6.43 -9.71
N ASN A 175 -10.18 7.05 -10.68
CA ASN A 175 -10.47 8.43 -11.07
C ASN A 175 -11.94 8.60 -11.49
N TYR A 176 -12.42 7.75 -12.42
CA TYR A 176 -13.82 7.80 -12.87
C TYR A 176 -14.80 7.50 -11.74
N LEU A 177 -14.51 6.49 -10.91
CA LEU A 177 -15.32 6.17 -9.74
C LEU A 177 -15.48 7.38 -8.84
N LEU A 178 -14.38 8.04 -8.45
CA LEU A 178 -14.45 9.16 -7.52
C LEU A 178 -15.13 10.39 -8.15
N GLN A 179 -14.95 10.61 -9.45
CA GLN A 179 -15.64 11.68 -10.17
C GLN A 179 -17.16 11.50 -10.15
N ASP A 180 -17.64 10.29 -10.37
CA ASP A 180 -19.07 10.00 -10.36
C ASP A 180 -19.61 9.95 -8.92
N LEU A 181 -18.87 9.36 -7.99
CA LEU A 181 -19.26 9.22 -6.59
C LEU A 181 -19.39 10.56 -5.87
N CYS A 182 -18.49 11.50 -6.17
CA CYS A 182 -18.45 12.84 -5.57
C CYS A 182 -19.14 13.90 -6.44
N GLU A 183 -19.72 13.51 -7.59
CA GLU A 183 -20.36 14.41 -8.57
C GLU A 183 -19.44 15.59 -8.96
N ASN A 184 -18.14 15.34 -9.09
CA ASN A 184 -17.12 16.34 -9.33
C ASN A 184 -16.18 15.86 -10.43
N LYS A 185 -16.10 16.59 -11.55
CA LYS A 185 -15.29 16.19 -12.71
C LYS A 185 -13.79 16.53 -12.58
N LEU A 186 -13.36 17.12 -11.47
CA LEU A 186 -11.94 17.26 -11.17
C LEU A 186 -11.28 15.88 -10.98
N MET A 187 -9.96 15.84 -11.12
CA MET A 187 -9.19 14.62 -10.89
C MET A 187 -9.53 13.99 -9.53
N PHE A 188 -9.77 12.68 -9.53
CA PHE A 188 -10.20 11.87 -8.38
C PHE A 188 -11.43 12.44 -7.64
N GLY A 189 -12.38 13.05 -8.36
CA GLY A 189 -13.57 13.62 -7.73
C GLY A 189 -13.28 14.79 -6.80
N GLY A 190 -12.13 15.44 -6.97
CA GLY A 190 -11.65 16.46 -6.03
C GLY A 190 -11.19 15.86 -4.70
N LYS A 191 -10.83 14.59 -4.63
CA LYS A 191 -10.16 14.02 -3.45
C LYS A 191 -8.65 14.26 -3.50
N LEU A 192 -8.04 14.34 -2.33
CA LEU A 192 -6.59 14.26 -2.19
C LEU A 192 -6.17 12.79 -2.20
N VAL A 193 -5.40 12.40 -3.21
CA VAL A 193 -4.91 11.02 -3.36
C VAL A 193 -3.38 10.99 -3.32
N VAL A 194 -2.80 10.13 -2.49
CA VAL A 194 -1.35 9.97 -2.37
C VAL A 194 -0.99 8.56 -2.79
N PHE A 195 -0.42 8.42 -3.98
CA PHE A 195 0.17 7.16 -4.41
C PHE A 195 1.60 7.06 -3.89
N GLY A 196 2.11 5.85 -3.73
CA GLY A 196 3.54 5.65 -3.62
C GLY A 196 3.99 4.23 -3.77
N GLY A 197 5.29 4.10 -3.95
CA GLY A 197 5.93 2.84 -4.26
C GLY A 197 7.35 3.07 -4.74
N ASP A 198 7.89 2.04 -5.37
CA ASP A 198 9.26 2.02 -5.86
C ASP A 198 9.23 1.48 -7.29
N PHE A 199 9.67 2.29 -8.25
CA PHE A 199 9.76 1.87 -9.65
C PHE A 199 10.87 0.85 -9.91
N ARG A 200 11.75 0.63 -8.93
CA ARG A 200 12.80 -0.40 -8.96
C ARG A 200 12.28 -1.77 -8.53
N GLN A 201 11.01 -1.86 -8.13
CA GLN A 201 10.32 -3.12 -7.87
C GLN A 201 9.66 -3.65 -9.15
N VAL A 202 8.93 -4.74 -9.01
CA VAL A 202 8.25 -5.39 -10.14
C VAL A 202 7.21 -4.45 -10.78
N LEU A 203 7.19 -4.46 -12.11
CA LEU A 203 6.16 -3.80 -12.93
C LEU A 203 4.83 -4.57 -12.84
N PRO A 204 3.72 -3.98 -13.35
CA PRO A 204 2.46 -4.69 -13.44
C PRO A 204 2.58 -5.99 -14.22
N VAL A 205 1.91 -7.02 -13.71
CA VAL A 205 1.93 -8.35 -14.33
C VAL A 205 0.98 -8.33 -15.52
N VAL A 206 1.53 -8.39 -16.73
CA VAL A 206 0.77 -8.59 -17.97
C VAL A 206 1.00 -10.04 -18.44
N PRO A 207 0.03 -10.96 -18.25
CA PRO A 207 0.21 -12.37 -18.61
C PRO A 207 0.56 -12.53 -20.09
N LYS A 208 1.69 -13.19 -20.38
CA LYS A 208 2.22 -13.37 -21.75
C LYS A 208 2.54 -12.06 -22.48
N GLY A 209 2.57 -10.92 -21.77
CA GLY A 209 2.88 -9.62 -22.31
C GLY A 209 4.39 -9.42 -22.54
N SER A 210 4.70 -8.65 -23.57
CA SER A 210 6.02 -8.11 -23.85
C SER A 210 6.43 -7.05 -22.82
N ARG A 211 7.73 -6.71 -22.78
CA ARG A 211 8.23 -5.60 -21.95
C ARG A 211 7.54 -4.28 -22.27
N LYS A 212 7.22 -4.04 -23.56
CA LYS A 212 6.52 -2.84 -23.99
C LYS A 212 5.11 -2.78 -23.38
N GLU A 213 4.36 -3.88 -23.42
CA GLU A 213 3.02 -3.96 -22.84
C GLU A 213 3.05 -3.78 -21.31
N GLN A 214 4.08 -4.29 -20.62
CA GLN A 214 4.26 -4.05 -19.17
C GLN A 214 4.49 -2.57 -18.85
N VAL A 215 5.30 -1.87 -19.66
CA VAL A 215 5.50 -0.42 -19.50
C VAL A 215 4.22 0.34 -19.83
N GLU A 216 3.49 -0.04 -20.88
CA GLU A 216 2.21 0.56 -21.24
C GLU A 216 1.14 0.36 -20.16
N ALA A 217 1.17 -0.75 -19.43
CA ALA A 217 0.31 -1.04 -18.28
C ALA A 217 0.68 -0.25 -17.02
N SER A 218 1.89 0.30 -16.93
CA SER A 218 2.35 0.98 -15.71
C SER A 218 1.70 2.35 -15.48
N ILE A 219 1.68 2.76 -14.21
CA ILE A 219 1.19 4.07 -13.77
C ILE A 219 1.86 5.25 -14.49
N VAL A 220 3.12 5.13 -14.94
CA VAL A 220 3.80 6.22 -15.67
C VAL A 220 3.24 6.41 -17.07
N SER A 221 2.56 5.41 -17.62
CA SER A 221 1.84 5.46 -18.89
C SER A 221 0.36 5.85 -18.73
N CYS A 222 -0.06 6.23 -17.51
CA CYS A 222 -1.38 6.76 -17.22
C CYS A 222 -1.49 8.22 -17.66
N THR A 223 -2.63 8.58 -18.25
CA THR A 223 -2.90 9.98 -18.67
C THR A 223 -2.89 10.98 -17.50
N LEU A 224 -3.13 10.51 -16.28
CA LEU A 224 -3.12 11.34 -15.08
C LEU A 224 -1.71 11.62 -14.54
N TRP A 225 -0.72 10.84 -14.96
CA TRP A 225 0.63 10.84 -14.38
C TRP A 225 1.29 12.23 -14.36
N ASP A 226 1.16 12.98 -15.45
CA ASP A 226 1.77 14.30 -15.57
C ASP A 226 1.21 15.32 -14.56
N HIS A 227 -0.03 15.10 -14.10
CA HIS A 227 -0.70 15.97 -13.12
C HIS A 227 -0.32 15.66 -11.67
N PHE A 228 0.39 14.56 -11.40
CA PHE A 228 0.79 14.21 -10.05
C PHE A 228 1.95 15.09 -9.57
N ILE A 229 1.93 15.49 -8.31
CA ILE A 229 3.08 16.11 -7.65
C ILE A 229 4.01 14.99 -7.19
N LYS A 230 5.24 14.97 -7.72
CA LYS A 230 6.21 13.90 -7.43
C LYS A 230 7.10 14.31 -6.25
N LEU A 231 7.10 13.48 -5.21
CA LEU A 231 7.96 13.58 -4.03
C LEU A 231 8.93 12.42 -4.04
N LYS A 232 10.17 12.65 -3.63
CA LYS A 232 11.21 11.62 -3.57
C LYS A 232 11.70 11.44 -2.15
N LEU A 233 11.83 10.19 -1.73
CA LEU A 233 12.55 9.80 -0.53
C LEU A 233 13.77 9.02 -1.01
N MET A 234 14.97 9.46 -0.63
CA MET A 234 16.24 8.90 -1.08
C MET A 234 17.06 8.32 0.08
N ASP A 235 16.88 8.85 1.29
CA ASP A 235 17.61 8.39 2.48
C ASP A 235 17.16 6.99 2.92
N ASP A 236 18.00 5.98 2.72
CA ASP A 236 17.76 4.63 3.23
C ASP A 236 17.82 4.62 4.76
N MET A 237 16.79 4.07 5.39
CA MET A 237 16.68 3.97 6.84
C MET A 237 16.83 2.56 7.39
N ARG A 238 16.85 1.54 6.53
CA ARG A 238 16.83 0.12 6.91
C ARG A 238 18.23 -0.47 6.97
N ALA A 239 19.07 -0.14 5.99
CA ALA A 239 20.40 -0.72 5.81
C ALA A 239 21.50 0.32 6.03
N LYS A 240 21.26 1.34 6.87
CA LYS A 240 22.19 2.47 7.12
C LYS A 240 23.62 2.04 7.43
N ASP A 241 23.77 0.89 8.10
CA ASP A 241 25.06 0.35 8.51
C ASP A 241 25.81 -0.40 7.38
N ASP A 242 25.18 -0.58 6.22
CA ASP A 242 25.77 -1.21 5.03
C ASP A 242 25.56 -0.35 3.76
N PRO A 243 26.31 0.76 3.63
CA PRO A 243 26.23 1.63 2.46
C PRO A 243 26.70 0.92 1.18
N GLY A 244 27.54 -0.10 1.28
CA GLY A 244 27.99 -0.90 0.13
C GLY A 244 26.83 -1.65 -0.50
N PHE A 245 26.02 -2.30 0.33
CA PHE A 245 24.82 -3.01 -0.09
C PHE A 245 23.74 -2.06 -0.60
N ILE A 246 23.48 -0.93 0.07
CA ILE A 246 22.51 0.08 -0.41
C ILE A 246 22.89 0.56 -1.81
N ASN A 247 24.14 0.96 -2.01
CA ASN A 247 24.60 1.46 -3.31
C ASN A 247 24.48 0.38 -4.39
N PHE A 248 24.77 -0.88 -4.06
CA PHE A 248 24.57 -2.00 -4.98
C PHE A 248 23.09 -2.18 -5.37
N LEU A 249 22.16 -2.16 -4.41
CA LEU A 249 20.73 -2.28 -4.70
C LEU A 249 20.20 -1.13 -5.56
N ILE A 250 20.65 0.10 -5.30
CA ILE A 250 20.26 1.26 -6.11
C ILE A 250 20.79 1.13 -7.54
N ARG A 251 22.06 0.71 -7.73
CA ARG A 251 22.62 0.48 -9.07
C ARG A 251 21.89 -0.63 -9.82
N ILE A 252 21.50 -1.72 -9.14
CA ILE A 252 20.63 -2.75 -9.74
C ILE A 252 19.31 -2.11 -10.20
N GLY A 253 18.63 -1.39 -9.31
CA GLY A 253 17.32 -0.81 -9.58
C GLY A 253 17.33 0.23 -10.71
N ASN A 254 18.43 0.97 -10.87
CA ASN A 254 18.62 1.94 -11.94
C ASN A 254 19.14 1.31 -13.25
N GLY A 255 19.46 0.01 -13.26
CA GLY A 255 20.03 -0.66 -14.43
C GLY A 255 21.48 -0.29 -14.74
N GLU A 256 22.24 0.10 -13.71
CA GLU A 256 23.64 0.54 -13.81
C GLU A 256 24.64 -0.60 -13.58
N GLU A 257 24.20 -1.74 -13.04
CA GLU A 257 25.08 -2.90 -12.85
C GLU A 257 25.44 -3.57 -14.18
N PRO A 258 26.70 -4.05 -14.34
CA PRO A 258 27.12 -4.72 -15.57
C PRO A 258 26.23 -5.91 -15.91
N THR A 259 25.88 -6.05 -17.19
CA THR A 259 25.12 -7.21 -17.67
C THR A 259 25.99 -8.14 -18.51
N ASN A 260 25.66 -9.42 -18.55
CA ASN A 260 26.26 -10.37 -19.49
C ASN A 260 25.69 -10.20 -20.91
N ALA A 261 26.14 -11.02 -21.87
CA ALA A 261 25.66 -10.98 -23.26
C ALA A 261 24.15 -11.29 -23.42
N LYS A 262 23.51 -11.87 -22.39
CA LYS A 262 22.07 -12.14 -22.34
C LYS A 262 21.27 -11.00 -21.69
N GLY A 263 21.94 -9.93 -21.24
CA GLY A 263 21.31 -8.81 -20.54
C GLY A 263 20.98 -9.11 -19.07
N GLU A 264 21.58 -10.14 -18.47
CA GLU A 264 21.39 -10.50 -17.07
C GLU A 264 22.43 -9.79 -16.20
N VAL A 265 22.02 -9.27 -15.05
CA VAL A 265 22.90 -8.58 -14.09
C VAL A 265 24.00 -9.53 -13.60
N GLN A 266 25.25 -9.08 -13.66
CA GLN A 266 26.40 -9.81 -13.13
C GLN A 266 26.49 -9.59 -11.62
N ILE A 267 26.24 -10.64 -10.85
CA ILE A 267 26.33 -10.58 -9.39
C ILE A 267 27.82 -10.51 -8.97
N PRO A 268 28.18 -9.67 -7.98
CA PRO A 268 29.54 -9.61 -7.45
C PRO A 268 30.00 -10.98 -6.93
N ARG A 269 31.25 -11.38 -7.24
CA ARG A 269 31.82 -12.66 -6.79
C ARG A 269 31.65 -12.96 -5.29
N PRO A 270 31.78 -12.00 -4.36
CA PRO A 270 31.57 -12.26 -2.93
C PRO A 270 30.14 -12.70 -2.57
N MET A 271 29.16 -12.45 -3.44
CA MET A 271 27.75 -12.83 -3.25
C MET A 271 27.38 -14.12 -3.98
N ILE A 272 28.32 -14.74 -4.70
CA ILE A 272 28.10 -15.96 -5.48
C ILE A 272 28.69 -17.15 -4.72
N VAL A 273 27.89 -18.19 -4.53
CA VAL A 273 28.40 -19.52 -4.21
C VAL A 273 28.86 -20.18 -5.52
N PRO A 274 30.15 -20.50 -5.70
CA PRO A 274 30.66 -21.10 -6.93
C PRO A 274 29.98 -22.43 -7.21
N TYR A 275 29.67 -22.69 -8.48
CA TYR A 275 29.16 -24.00 -8.88
C TYR A 275 30.28 -25.04 -8.88
N THR A 276 30.12 -26.10 -8.09
CA THR A 276 31.02 -27.27 -8.07
C THR A 276 30.30 -28.52 -8.56
N SER A 277 29.22 -28.91 -7.86
CA SER A 277 28.30 -29.99 -8.22
C SER A 277 26.86 -29.57 -7.91
N ILE A 278 25.86 -30.28 -8.44
CA ILE A 278 24.46 -29.94 -8.18
C ILE A 278 24.10 -30.08 -6.70
N GLU A 279 24.63 -31.09 -6.02
CA GLU A 279 24.36 -31.33 -4.60
C GLU A 279 25.03 -30.25 -3.75
N GLU A 280 26.34 -30.06 -3.91
CA GLU A 280 27.12 -29.12 -3.09
C GLU A 280 26.70 -27.66 -3.33
N SER A 281 26.43 -27.28 -4.57
CA SER A 281 26.00 -25.91 -4.91
C SER A 281 24.58 -25.59 -4.40
N LEU A 282 23.78 -26.60 -4.05
CA LEU A 282 22.47 -26.41 -3.41
C LEU A 282 22.56 -26.48 -1.88
N GLU A 283 23.39 -27.38 -1.34
CA GLU A 283 23.56 -27.56 0.09
C GLU A 283 24.28 -26.37 0.74
N VAL A 284 25.31 -25.80 0.11
CA VAL A 284 26.10 -24.70 0.68
C VAL A 284 25.26 -23.45 0.95
N PRO A 285 24.43 -22.93 0.01
CA PRO A 285 23.53 -21.82 0.29
C PRO A 285 22.47 -22.14 1.34
N ILE A 286 21.90 -23.35 1.32
CA ILE A 286 20.87 -23.77 2.30
C ILE A 286 21.48 -23.82 3.70
N ALA A 287 22.67 -24.39 3.86
CA ALA A 287 23.38 -24.46 5.13
C ALA A 287 23.82 -23.08 5.64
N HIS A 288 24.19 -22.16 4.74
CA HIS A 288 24.51 -20.76 5.10
C HIS A 288 23.28 -19.98 5.56
N VAL A 289 22.14 -20.17 4.89
CA VAL A 289 20.90 -19.50 5.26
C VAL A 289 20.39 -20.12 6.56
N TYR A 290 20.07 -21.41 6.55
CA TYR A 290 19.44 -22.12 7.65
C TYR A 290 20.45 -22.83 8.56
N LEU A 291 21.41 -22.07 9.12
CA LEU A 291 22.43 -22.53 10.07
C LEU A 291 21.82 -23.49 11.11
N GLU A 292 22.35 -24.72 11.16
CA GLU A 292 21.91 -25.85 12.01
C GLU A 292 20.40 -25.94 12.29
N MET A 293 19.71 -26.88 11.63
CA MET A 293 18.27 -27.07 11.79
C MET A 293 17.80 -27.30 13.23
N SER A 294 18.69 -27.69 14.14
CA SER A 294 18.45 -27.82 15.59
C SER A 294 18.12 -26.49 16.27
N MET A 295 18.61 -25.35 15.77
CA MET A 295 18.29 -24.01 16.33
C MET A 295 16.80 -23.67 16.16
N PHE A 296 16.13 -24.26 15.16
CA PHE A 296 14.72 -24.00 14.86
C PHE A 296 13.75 -24.84 15.71
N GLU A 297 14.22 -25.87 16.41
CA GLU A 297 13.42 -26.57 17.42
C GLU A 297 13.21 -25.69 18.67
N THR A 298 14.16 -24.78 18.94
CA THR A 298 14.15 -23.88 20.09
C THR A 298 13.46 -22.54 19.83
N ASP A 299 13.55 -21.98 18.62
CA ASP A 299 12.83 -20.77 18.23
C ASP A 299 12.34 -20.84 16.76
N PRO A 300 11.06 -21.22 16.54
CA PRO A 300 10.47 -21.27 15.20
C PRO A 300 10.40 -19.92 14.48
N PHE A 301 10.52 -18.79 15.18
CA PHE A 301 10.43 -17.46 14.58
C PHE A 301 11.73 -17.04 13.86
N GLU A 302 12.89 -17.59 14.25
CA GLU A 302 14.15 -17.35 13.52
C GLU A 302 14.09 -17.87 12.09
N MET A 303 13.40 -18.99 11.87
CA MET A 303 13.18 -19.54 10.52
C MET A 303 12.36 -18.58 9.64
N MET A 304 11.44 -17.80 10.23
CA MET A 304 10.61 -16.84 9.49
C MET A 304 11.39 -15.59 9.04
N LYS A 305 12.60 -15.37 9.56
CA LYS A 305 13.47 -14.25 9.15
C LYS A 305 14.28 -14.54 7.90
N GLN A 306 14.30 -15.79 7.47
CA GLN A 306 15.10 -16.26 6.35
C GLN A 306 14.20 -16.75 5.22
N THR A 307 14.59 -16.50 3.98
CA THR A 307 13.83 -16.96 2.83
C THR A 307 14.74 -17.24 1.65
N THR A 308 14.40 -18.27 0.88
CA THR A 308 15.04 -18.56 -0.40
C THR A 308 14.08 -18.14 -1.52
N LEU A 309 14.53 -17.26 -2.41
CA LEU A 309 13.74 -16.80 -3.55
C LEU A 309 14.18 -17.52 -4.83
N ARG A 310 13.22 -17.78 -5.72
CA ARG A 310 13.48 -18.36 -7.05
C ARG A 310 12.75 -17.54 -8.12
N PRO A 311 13.37 -17.30 -9.29
CA PRO A 311 12.78 -16.48 -10.34
C PRO A 311 11.66 -17.17 -11.12
N LYS A 312 11.59 -18.51 -11.09
CA LYS A 312 10.59 -19.30 -11.81
C LYS A 312 9.97 -20.39 -10.93
N ASN A 313 8.73 -20.72 -11.22
CA ASN A 313 7.93 -21.75 -10.53
C ASN A 313 8.03 -23.13 -11.24
N ASP A 314 9.15 -23.43 -11.91
CA ASP A 314 9.29 -24.57 -12.84
C ASP A 314 9.32 -25.94 -12.14
N LEU A 315 9.35 -25.97 -10.81
CA LEU A 315 9.16 -27.17 -10.02
C LEU A 315 7.74 -27.15 -9.46
N GLY A 316 6.94 -28.16 -9.84
CA GLY A 316 5.61 -28.37 -9.27
C GLY A 316 5.64 -28.36 -7.73
N GLN A 317 4.49 -28.11 -7.13
CA GLN A 317 4.23 -28.03 -5.68
C GLN A 317 4.77 -29.20 -4.81
N SER A 318 5.40 -30.22 -5.41
CA SER A 318 5.97 -31.39 -4.75
C SER A 318 7.29 -31.15 -4.00
N SER A 319 7.91 -29.96 -4.08
CA SER A 319 9.17 -29.68 -3.34
C SER A 319 8.95 -29.25 -1.89
N TYR A 320 7.71 -28.92 -1.49
CA TYR A 320 7.39 -28.35 -0.17
C TYR A 320 6.62 -29.30 0.76
N SER A 321 6.48 -30.58 0.41
CA SER A 321 5.76 -31.54 1.26
C SER A 321 6.71 -32.50 2.01
N ARG A 322 6.93 -32.25 3.31
CA ARG A 322 6.65 -33.29 4.32
C ARG A 322 6.56 -32.79 5.76
N GLN A 323 5.48 -33.25 6.40
CA GLN A 323 5.16 -33.18 7.82
C GLN A 323 6.20 -33.88 8.70
N VAL A 324 6.47 -33.23 9.83
CA VAL A 324 6.59 -33.75 11.20
C VAL A 324 6.20 -35.23 11.35
N ASN A 325 7.19 -36.14 11.31
CA ASN A 325 7.41 -37.23 12.27
C ASN A 325 8.34 -38.30 11.68
N ASN A 326 9.47 -38.50 12.37
CA ASN A 326 10.32 -39.69 12.42
C ASN A 326 10.93 -40.26 11.11
N ARG A 327 12.25 -40.00 11.01
CA ARG A 327 13.33 -40.84 10.46
C ARG A 327 13.50 -40.94 8.93
N SER A 328 14.70 -40.51 8.51
CA SER A 328 15.44 -40.75 7.24
C SER A 328 14.95 -40.10 5.94
N PHE A 329 15.81 -39.28 5.32
CA PHE A 329 15.62 -38.77 3.95
C PHE A 329 16.83 -39.04 3.06
N LYS A 330 16.51 -39.57 1.87
CA LYS A 330 17.37 -39.73 0.70
C LYS A 330 16.80 -38.79 -0.36
N LEU A 331 17.63 -37.90 -0.91
CA LEU A 331 17.28 -37.05 -2.05
C LEU A 331 17.45 -37.84 -3.36
N SER A 332 16.42 -37.81 -4.21
CA SER A 332 16.51 -38.24 -5.62
C SER A 332 15.86 -37.17 -6.46
N LEU A 333 16.63 -36.56 -7.37
CA LEU A 333 16.12 -35.68 -8.40
C LEU A 333 16.80 -36.02 -9.73
N THR A 334 16.06 -36.74 -10.57
CA THR A 334 16.39 -36.92 -11.98
C THR A 334 15.94 -35.69 -12.76
N ARG A 335 16.86 -35.16 -13.58
CA ARG A 335 16.66 -34.44 -14.84
C ARG A 335 16.27 -32.96 -14.78
N PHE A 336 17.28 -32.09 -14.92
CA PHE A 336 17.23 -30.94 -15.83
C PHE A 336 18.62 -30.66 -16.39
N MET A 337 18.96 -31.34 -17.49
CA MET A 337 20.03 -30.99 -18.41
C MET A 337 19.43 -31.06 -19.81
N ARG A 338 19.79 -30.07 -20.65
CA ARG A 338 19.23 -29.64 -21.95
C ARG A 338 18.25 -28.47 -21.74
N GLU A 339 18.55 -27.24 -22.15
CA GLU A 339 19.40 -26.75 -23.26
C GLU A 339 20.27 -25.55 -22.88
#